data_AF-A0A848XSX6-F1
#
_entry.id   AF-A0A848XSX6-F1
#
_cell.length_a   1.000
_cell.length_b   1.000
_cell.length_c   1.000
_cell.angle_alpha   90.00
_cell.angle_beta   90.00
_cell.angle_gamma   90.00
#
_symmetry.space_group_name_H-M   'P 1'
#
loop_
_entity.id
_entity.type
_entity.pdbx_description
1 polymer ?
#
loop_
_entity_poly.entity_id
_entity_poly.type
_entity_poly.pdbx_seq_one_letter_code
_entity_poly.pdbx_strand_id
1 'polypeptide(L)' 'RGDLYAQGREIAILKTTDAESTVPNWGMTWGAQIHKGNIFTSDLNSGLWIVKLVEGDRLVS' A
#
# COMPACT_ATOMS: atom_id res chain seq x y z
N ARG A 1 -2.64 -23.08 0.13
CA ARG A 1 -3.58 -22.38 1.05
C ARG A 1 -2.84 -21.16 1.58
N GLY A 2 -3.31 -19.94 1.31
CA GLY A 2 -2.61 -18.72 1.72
C GLY A 2 -2.55 -17.62 0.66
N ASP A 3 -2.85 -17.97 -0.60
CA ASP A 3 -3.03 -16.97 -1.65
C ASP A 3 -4.31 -16.17 -1.39
N LEU A 4 -4.17 -14.99 -0.80
CA LEU A 4 -5.28 -14.11 -0.45
C LEU A 4 -5.97 -13.57 -1.72
N TYR A 5 -5.21 -13.44 -2.81
CA TYR A 5 -5.74 -13.01 -4.10
C TYR A 5 -6.65 -14.07 -4.71
N ALA A 6 -6.20 -15.33 -4.80
CA ALA A 6 -7.04 -16.44 -5.29
C ALA A 6 -8.27 -16.70 -4.40
N GLN A 7 -8.27 -16.19 -3.16
CA GLN A 7 -9.42 -16.24 -2.24
C GLN A 7 -10.37 -15.03 -2.37
N GLY A 8 -10.07 -14.05 -3.23
CA GLY A 8 -10.85 -12.81 -3.35
C GLY A 8 -10.77 -11.89 -2.13
N ARG A 9 -9.70 -12.00 -1.34
CA ARG A 9 -9.50 -11.24 -0.10
C ARG A 9 -8.53 -10.06 -0.24
N GLU A 10 -7.71 -10.06 -1.29
CA GLU A 10 -6.87 -8.93 -1.66
C GLU A 10 -7.67 -7.96 -2.56
N ILE A 11 -7.68 -6.68 -2.20
CA ILE A 11 -8.47 -5.65 -2.92
C ILE A 11 -7.60 -4.61 -3.64
N ALA A 12 -6.36 -4.40 -3.19
CA ALA A 12 -5.40 -3.47 -3.78
C ALA A 12 -3.98 -3.73 -3.26
N ILE A 13 -2.97 -3.26 -4.00
CA ILE A 13 -1.56 -3.23 -3.59
C ILE A 13 -1.09 -1.78 -3.58
N LEU A 14 -0.45 -1.38 -2.48
CA LEU A 14 0.27 -0.11 -2.37
C LEU A 14 1.77 -0.41 -2.32
N LYS A 15 2.55 0.21 -3.21
CA LYS A 15 4.02 0.16 -3.20
C LYS A 15 4.55 1.54 -2.79
N THR A 16 5.19 1.62 -1.63
CA THR A 16 5.81 2.84 -1.09
C THR A 16 7.23 3.02 -1.63
N THR A 17 7.37 3.14 -2.95
CA THR A 17 8.66 3.30 -3.62
C THR A 17 8.97 4.77 -3.84
N ASP A 18 9.72 5.35 -2.90
CA ASP A 18 10.26 6.71 -3.01
C ASP A 18 11.78 6.65 -3.21
N ALA A 19 12.27 7.33 -4.25
CA ALA A 19 13.68 7.40 -4.61
C ALA A 19 14.49 8.27 -3.63
N GLU A 20 13.83 9.20 -2.95
CA GLU A 20 14.46 10.13 -2.00
C GLU A 20 14.33 9.64 -0.54
N SER A 21 13.83 8.41 -0.34
CA SER A 21 13.69 7.80 0.98
C SER A 21 15.02 7.35 1.58
N THR A 22 15.01 7.02 2.88
CA THR A 22 16.21 6.56 3.61
C THR A 22 16.90 5.36 2.94
N VAL A 23 16.10 4.44 2.38
CA VAL A 23 16.59 3.37 1.50
C VAL A 23 15.76 3.39 0.21
N PRO A 24 16.32 3.90 -0.89
CA PRO A 24 15.56 4.16 -2.11
C PRO A 24 14.79 2.95 -2.63
N ASN A 25 13.52 3.16 -2.96
CA ASN A 25 12.60 2.16 -3.53
C ASN A 25 12.43 0.87 -2.70
N TRP A 26 12.75 0.89 -1.41
CA TRP A 26 12.58 -0.26 -0.53
C TRP A 26 11.42 -0.04 0.45
N GLY A 27 10.22 -0.44 0.03
CA GLY A 27 9.02 -0.32 0.87
C GLY A 27 9.08 -1.21 2.11
N MET A 28 8.85 -0.61 3.28
CA MET A 28 8.84 -1.26 4.60
C MET A 28 7.61 -0.77 5.38
N THR A 29 6.43 -1.12 4.86
CA THR A 29 5.14 -0.67 5.40
C THR A 29 4.71 -1.48 6.63
N TRP A 30 4.13 -0.80 7.61
CA TRP A 30 3.45 -1.41 8.76
C TRP A 30 1.96 -1.12 8.75
N GLY A 31 1.19 -2.13 8.35
CA GLY A 31 -0.27 -2.15 8.42
C GLY A 31 -0.95 -1.15 7.49
N ALA A 32 -2.28 -1.21 7.47
CA ALA A 32 -3.14 -0.28 6.77
C ALA A 32 -4.26 0.14 7.74
N GLN A 33 -4.29 1.41 8.13
CA GLN A 33 -5.30 1.96 9.04
C GLN A 33 -6.32 2.75 8.24
N ILE A 34 -7.60 2.42 8.39
CA ILE A 34 -8.68 3.08 7.66
C ILE A 34 -9.27 4.17 8.55
N HIS A 35 -9.31 5.41 8.06
CA HIS A 35 -9.93 6.52 8.76
C HIS A 35 -10.54 7.54 7.78
N LYS A 36 -11.84 7.82 7.93
CA LYS A 36 -12.60 8.80 7.13
C LYS A 36 -12.41 8.65 5.61
N GLY A 37 -12.47 7.41 5.11
CA GLY A 37 -12.32 7.10 3.69
C GLY A 37 -10.89 7.16 3.15
N ASN A 38 -9.89 7.34 4.03
CA ASN A 38 -8.48 7.25 3.67
C ASN A 38 -7.85 6.01 4.30
N ILE A 39 -6.82 5.48 3.65
CA ILE A 39 -6.00 4.38 4.10
C ILE A 39 -4.62 4.96 4.43
N PHE A 40 -4.21 4.84 5.68
CA PHE A 40 -2.93 5.30 6.20
C PHE A 40 -1.99 4.12 6.36
N THR A 41 -0.73 4.28 5.96
CA THR A 41 0.33 3.31 6.25
C THR A 41 1.62 4.04 6.57
N SER A 42 2.30 3.59 7.62
CA SER A 42 3.64 4.07 7.93
C SER A 42 4.65 3.20 7.20
N ASP A 43 5.56 3.83 6.49
CA ASP A 43 6.72 3.22 5.87
C ASP A 43 7.99 3.67 6.60
N LEU A 44 8.84 2.72 6.98
CA LEU A 44 10.04 3.01 7.76
C LEU A 44 11.03 3.92 7.01
N ASN A 45 11.09 3.81 5.68
CA ASN A 45 12.10 4.50 4.89
C ASN A 45 11.59 5.84 4.34
N SER A 46 10.29 5.91 4.02
CA SER A 46 9.65 7.03 3.30
C SER A 46 8.57 7.79 4.10
N GLY A 47 8.27 7.38 5.34
CA GLY A 47 7.36 8.11 6.22
C GLY A 47 5.89 7.71 6.08
N LEU A 48 4.96 8.66 6.25
CA LEU A 48 3.51 8.39 6.26
C LEU A 48 2.90 8.51 4.86
N TRP A 49 2.25 7.45 4.41
CA TRP A 49 1.47 7.43 3.17
C TRP A 49 -0.02 7.48 3.46
N ILE A 50 -0.75 8.21 2.62
CA ILE A 50 -2.20 8.34 2.68
C ILE A 50 -2.74 8.08 1.28
N VAL A 51 -3.57 7.06 1.13
CA VAL A 51 -4.19 6.71 -0.15
C VAL A 51 -5.70 6.62 -0.03
N LYS A 52 -6.38 6.78 -1.16
CA LYS A 52 -7.82 6.50 -1.29
C LYS A 52 -8.00 5.34 -2.25
N LEU A 53 -8.83 4.38 -1.86
CA LEU A 53 -9.27 3.34 -2.77
C LEU A 53 -10.28 3.94 -3.76
N VAL A 54 -10.00 3.79 -5.04
CA VAL A 54 -10.89 4.19 -6.13
C VAL A 54 -11.41 2.94 -6.83
N GLU A 55 -12.68 2.96 -7.24
CA GLU A 55 -13.21 1.91 -8.11
C GLU A 55 -12.58 2.06 -9.51
N GLY A 56 -12.06 0.96 -10.04
CA GLY A 56 -11.42 0.93 -11.35
C GLY A 56 -10.71 -0.39 -11.58
N ASP A 57 -10.27 -0.62 -12.82
CA ASP A 57 -9.43 -1.76 -13.13
C ASP A 57 -8.11 -1.66 -12.36
N ARG A 58 -7.60 -2.81 -11.91
CA ARG A 58 -6.31 -2.88 -11.25
C ARG A 58 -5.25 -2.26 -12.16
N LEU A 59 -4.59 -1.20 -11.69
CA LEU A 59 -3.37 -0.70 -12.32
C LEU A 59 -2.28 -1.77 -12.16
N VAL A 60 -2.05 -2.54 -13.22
CA VAL A 60 -0.93 -3.46 -13.32
C VAL A 60 0.25 -2.65 -13.85
N SER A 61 1.07 -2.12 -12.93
CA SER A 61 2.37 -1.51 -13.24
C SER A 61 3.47 -2.55 -13.21
#